data_AF-A0AAV0UFR7-F1
#
_entry.id   AF-A0AAV0UFR7-F1
#
_cell.length_a   1.000
_cell.length_b   1.000
_cell.length_c   1.000
_cell.angle_alpha   90.00
_cell.angle_beta   90.00
_cell.angle_gamma   90.00
#
_symmetry.space_group_name_H-M   'P 1'
#
loop_
_entity.id
_entity.type
_entity.pdbx_description
1 polymer ?
#
loop_
_entity_poly.entity_id
_entity_poly.type
_entity_poly.pdbx_seq_one_letter_code
_entity_poly.pdbx_strand_id
1 'polypeptide(L)'
;MPHVPPSPAPSLTAKPRQSMRMKRMQLILQKALEVSVHAASLVDLRACLESECCGDEELLVAFFPPSTPESSEQDNTEEVAAQAVMSLRQKVETLFQWLCETHDVDAELLELEDVIRQAEERRLRQVEKKQIEEVETIEMEKKQEKEQKQNKITTPEALIRAERLRAKQEEKNELERLVETLETKNKELQGVVEEKRRQATADAQQMQRAAIQLEQVSHLAKVYATNPPEQALRNSILVVWRLLVFVDFEKVQLASRQCGNQFGMKFWKQLCAFR
;
A
#
# COMPACT_ATOMS: atom_id res chain seq x y z
N MET A 1 40.47 22.36 17.41
CA MET A 1 39.39 21.43 17.03
C MET A 1 38.16 22.26 16.70
N PRO A 2 37.85 22.53 15.42
CA PRO A 2 36.66 23.28 15.06
C PRO A 2 35.41 22.39 15.25
N HIS A 3 34.44 22.92 16.00
CA HIS A 3 33.14 22.31 16.22
C HIS A 3 32.35 22.28 14.90
N VAL A 4 32.07 21.07 14.40
CA VAL A 4 31.10 20.85 13.32
C VAL A 4 29.71 20.82 13.96
N PRO A 5 28.76 21.67 13.55
CA PRO A 5 27.39 21.59 14.05
C PRO A 5 26.74 20.28 13.57
N PRO A 6 25.89 19.65 14.39
CA PRO A 6 25.23 18.41 14.02
C PRO A 6 24.32 18.63 12.81
N SER A 7 24.58 17.85 11.76
CA SER A 7 23.76 17.76 10.56
C SER A 7 22.33 17.34 10.95
N PRO A 8 21.27 17.98 10.41
CA PRO A 8 19.91 17.63 10.75
C PRO A 8 19.61 16.20 10.30
N ALA A 9 19.12 15.38 11.23
CA ALA A 9 18.73 14.01 10.96
C ALA A 9 17.64 13.96 9.88
N PRO A 10 17.69 12.98 8.94
CA PRO A 10 16.60 12.76 8.01
C PRO A 10 15.35 12.36 8.79
N SER A 11 14.31 13.18 8.71
CA SER A 11 13.01 12.91 9.30
C SER A 11 12.40 11.66 8.66
N LEU A 12 12.38 10.56 9.42
CA LEU A 12 11.70 9.28 9.11
C LEU A 12 10.15 9.40 9.09
N THR A 13 9.62 10.59 8.83
CA THR A 13 8.19 10.89 8.73
C THR A 13 7.85 11.58 7.41
N ALA A 14 8.74 11.52 6.40
CA ALA A 14 8.42 11.98 5.06
C ALA A 14 7.29 11.11 4.51
N LYS A 15 6.05 11.62 4.56
CA LYS A 15 4.93 11.10 3.79
C LYS A 15 5.43 10.78 2.39
N PRO A 16 5.14 9.58 1.83
CA PRO A 16 5.49 9.29 0.45
C PRO A 16 5.00 10.46 -0.41
N ARG A 17 5.94 11.02 -1.17
CA ARG A 17 5.69 12.21 -1.97
C ARG A 17 4.68 11.84 -3.04
N GLN A 18 3.41 12.12 -2.80
CA GLN A 18 2.36 11.85 -3.77
C GLN A 18 2.55 12.71 -5.01
N SER A 19 2.41 12.12 -6.21
CA SER A 19 2.51 12.87 -7.48
C SER A 19 1.41 13.94 -7.56
N MET A 20 1.74 15.06 -8.21
CA MET A 20 0.75 16.11 -8.46
C MET A 20 -0.33 15.63 -9.42
N ARG A 21 0.03 14.75 -10.35
CA ARG A 21 -0.90 14.09 -11.28
C ARG A 21 -1.84 13.13 -10.57
N MET A 22 -1.38 12.35 -9.60
CA MET A 22 -2.27 11.51 -8.78
C MET A 22 -3.29 12.35 -8.03
N LYS A 23 -2.85 13.46 -7.41
CA LYS A 23 -3.78 14.41 -6.76
C LYS A 23 -4.83 14.96 -7.72
N ARG A 24 -4.42 15.33 -8.94
CA ARG A 24 -5.36 15.79 -9.97
C ARG A 24 -6.34 14.69 -10.38
N MET A 25 -5.86 13.47 -10.53
CA MET A 25 -6.70 12.32 -10.88
C MET A 25 -7.74 12.02 -9.78
N GLN A 26 -7.34 12.03 -8.51
CA GLN A 26 -8.25 11.90 -7.37
C GLN A 26 -9.30 13.02 -7.34
N LEU A 27 -8.90 14.27 -7.61
CA LEU A 27 -9.83 15.40 -7.70
C LEU A 27 -10.82 15.26 -8.86
N ILE A 28 -10.37 14.77 -10.02
CA ILE A 28 -11.24 14.51 -11.18
C ILE A 28 -12.26 13.43 -10.83
N LEU A 29 -11.82 12.33 -10.21
CA LEU A 29 -12.71 11.27 -9.77
C LEU A 29 -13.75 11.79 -8.78
N GLN A 30 -13.30 12.53 -7.75
CA GLN A 30 -14.20 13.12 -6.76
C GLN A 30 -15.24 14.00 -7.45
N LYS A 31 -14.81 14.85 -8.40
CA LYS A 31 -15.73 15.73 -9.11
C LYS A 31 -16.72 14.97 -9.99
N ALA A 32 -16.27 13.93 -10.67
CA ALA A 32 -17.14 13.08 -11.48
C ALA A 32 -18.18 12.35 -10.61
N LEU A 33 -17.78 11.87 -9.44
CA LEU A 33 -18.69 11.26 -8.47
C LEU A 33 -19.71 12.27 -7.93
N GLU A 34 -19.28 13.48 -7.55
CA GLU A 34 -20.20 14.55 -7.12
C GLU A 34 -21.27 14.87 -8.17
N VAL A 35 -20.86 15.00 -9.43
CA VAL A 35 -21.79 15.26 -10.55
C VAL A 35 -22.74 14.08 -10.77
N SER A 36 -22.24 12.85 -10.65
CA SER A 36 -23.05 11.63 -10.83
C SER A 36 -24.07 11.46 -9.70
N VAL A 37 -23.68 11.74 -8.46
CA VAL A 37 -24.56 11.75 -7.28
C VAL A 37 -25.66 12.79 -7.45
N HIS A 38 -25.30 14.00 -7.88
CA HIS A 38 -26.29 15.04 -8.14
C HIS A 38 -27.26 14.65 -9.25
N ALA A 39 -26.77 14.08 -10.36
CA ALA A 39 -27.62 13.58 -11.43
C ALA A 39 -28.56 12.46 -10.94
N ALA A 40 -28.06 11.51 -10.14
CA ALA A 40 -28.87 10.44 -9.58
C ALA A 40 -29.95 10.94 -8.61
N SER A 41 -29.68 12.01 -7.85
CA SER A 41 -30.68 12.63 -6.96
C SER A 41 -31.83 13.31 -7.69
N LEU A 42 -31.68 13.60 -8.99
CA LEU A 42 -32.74 14.16 -9.83
C LEU A 42 -33.60 13.08 -10.49
N VAL A 43 -33.19 11.80 -10.41
CA VAL A 43 -33.90 10.68 -11.01
C VAL A 43 -34.90 10.12 -10.00
N ASP A 44 -36.18 10.09 -10.39
CA ASP A 44 -37.21 9.41 -9.62
C ASP A 44 -37.06 7.88 -9.82
N LEU A 45 -36.43 7.23 -8.84
CA LEU A 45 -36.17 5.79 -8.86
C LEU A 45 -37.47 4.97 -8.97
N ARG A 46 -38.57 5.47 -8.40
CA ARG A 46 -39.87 4.80 -8.47
C ARG A 46 -40.41 4.86 -9.90
N ALA A 47 -40.42 6.04 -10.51
CA ALA A 47 -40.86 6.20 -11.90
C ALA A 47 -39.98 5.40 -12.89
N CYS A 48 -38.68 5.30 -12.64
CA CYS A 48 -37.78 4.45 -13.43
C CYS A 48 -38.14 2.97 -13.32
N LEU A 49 -38.30 2.44 -12.11
CA LEU A 49 -38.69 1.04 -11.88
C LEU A 49 -40.09 0.74 -12.44
N GLU A 50 -41.04 1.66 -12.31
CA GLU A 50 -42.38 1.55 -12.90
C GLU A 50 -42.32 1.38 -14.43
N SER A 51 -41.40 2.10 -15.10
CA SER A 51 -41.21 2.02 -16.55
C SER A 51 -40.50 0.73 -17.01
N GLU A 52 -39.58 0.18 -16.22
CA GLU A 52 -38.80 -1.02 -16.57
C GLU A 52 -39.55 -2.32 -16.23
N CYS A 53 -40.35 -2.33 -15.17
CA CYS A 53 -41.03 -3.53 -14.67
C CYS A 53 -42.38 -3.81 -15.35
N CYS A 54 -42.71 -3.11 -16.45
CA CYS A 54 -43.95 -3.30 -17.22
C CYS A 54 -45.25 -3.32 -16.38
N GLY A 55 -45.27 -2.63 -15.23
CA GLY A 55 -46.44 -2.58 -14.35
C GLY A 55 -46.62 -3.76 -13.39
N ASP A 56 -45.55 -4.49 -13.04
CA ASP A 56 -45.58 -5.45 -11.93
C ASP A 56 -45.73 -4.71 -10.58
N GLU A 57 -46.98 -4.47 -10.21
CA GLU A 57 -47.40 -3.81 -8.97
C GLU A 57 -46.91 -4.55 -7.71
N GLU A 58 -46.80 -5.89 -7.74
CA GLU A 58 -46.33 -6.65 -6.57
C GLU A 58 -44.85 -6.37 -6.28
N LEU A 59 -44.03 -6.28 -7.34
CA LEU A 59 -42.62 -5.95 -7.23
C LEU A 59 -42.42 -4.50 -6.78
N LEU A 60 -43.19 -3.56 -7.36
CA LEU A 60 -43.17 -2.16 -6.97
C LEU A 60 -43.57 -1.96 -5.52
N VAL A 61 -44.61 -2.66 -5.05
CA VAL A 61 -45.05 -2.67 -3.65
C VAL A 61 -43.99 -3.28 -2.71
N ALA A 62 -43.22 -4.27 -3.18
CA ALA A 62 -42.13 -4.85 -2.38
C ALA A 62 -40.94 -3.89 -2.18
N PHE A 63 -40.63 -3.03 -3.17
CA PHE A 63 -39.55 -2.04 -3.08
C PHE A 63 -40.02 -0.67 -2.55
N PHE A 64 -41.28 -0.31 -2.81
CA PHE A 64 -41.94 0.94 -2.40
C PHE A 64 -43.33 0.62 -1.80
N PRO A 65 -43.39 0.14 -0.55
CA PRO A 65 -44.66 -0.23 0.10
C PRO A 65 -45.66 0.94 0.10
N PRO A 66 -46.96 0.69 -0.16
CA PRO A 66 -47.97 1.74 -0.15
C PRO A 66 -48.12 2.29 1.26
N SER A 67 -48.07 3.61 1.36
CA SER A 67 -47.95 4.32 2.64
C SER A 67 -49.15 4.07 3.55
N THR A 68 -48.86 3.66 4.79
CA THR A 68 -49.86 3.67 5.86
C THR A 68 -50.07 5.11 6.35
N PRO A 69 -51.30 5.50 6.77
CA PRO A 69 -51.69 6.92 6.87
C PRO A 69 -51.02 7.77 7.97
N GLU A 70 -50.05 7.26 8.72
CA GLU A 70 -49.53 7.92 9.94
C GLU A 70 -48.02 8.25 9.92
N SER A 71 -47.31 8.09 8.80
CA SER A 71 -45.87 8.37 8.68
C SER A 71 -45.57 9.32 7.51
N SER A 72 -44.73 10.33 7.74
CA SER A 72 -44.15 11.19 6.71
C SER A 72 -43.11 10.40 5.89
N GLU A 73 -43.57 9.51 5.02
CA GLU A 73 -42.73 8.47 4.38
C GLU A 73 -41.93 8.91 3.15
N GLN A 74 -42.19 10.09 2.61
CA GLN A 74 -41.37 10.64 1.52
C GLN A 74 -39.90 10.76 1.95
N ASP A 75 -39.66 11.08 3.23
CA ASP A 75 -38.33 11.12 3.86
C ASP A 75 -37.65 9.74 3.89
N ASN A 76 -38.38 8.64 4.13
CA ASN A 76 -37.78 7.31 4.27
C ASN A 76 -37.26 6.77 2.93
N THR A 77 -38.01 6.96 1.84
CA THR A 77 -37.57 6.54 0.50
C THR A 77 -36.42 7.40 -0.03
N GLU A 78 -36.46 8.71 0.24
CA GLU A 78 -35.37 9.63 -0.13
C GLU A 78 -34.10 9.32 0.67
N GLU A 79 -34.22 8.99 1.96
CA GLU A 79 -33.12 8.56 2.81
C GLU A 79 -32.48 7.24 2.32
N VAL A 80 -33.28 6.25 1.93
CA VAL A 80 -32.78 4.99 1.36
C VAL A 80 -32.05 5.22 0.03
N ALA A 81 -32.59 6.07 -0.85
CA ALA A 81 -31.96 6.44 -2.10
C ALA A 81 -30.64 7.18 -1.88
N ALA A 82 -30.62 8.17 -0.97
CA ALA A 82 -29.42 8.91 -0.60
C ALA A 82 -28.35 7.98 -0.01
N GLN A 83 -28.74 7.04 0.85
CA GLN A 83 -27.82 6.05 1.42
C GLN A 83 -27.24 5.09 0.37
N ALA A 84 -28.05 4.65 -0.59
CA ALA A 84 -27.59 3.80 -1.69
C ALA A 84 -26.55 4.53 -2.57
N VAL A 85 -26.83 5.80 -2.90
CA VAL A 85 -25.93 6.65 -3.68
C VAL A 85 -24.61 6.91 -2.95
N MET A 86 -24.66 7.19 -1.64
CA MET A 86 -23.47 7.36 -0.81
C MET A 86 -22.65 6.06 -0.68
N SER A 87 -23.32 4.91 -0.51
CA SER A 87 -22.65 3.60 -0.49
C SER A 87 -21.96 3.29 -1.82
N LEU A 88 -22.62 3.58 -2.94
CA LEU A 88 -22.02 3.40 -4.28
C LEU A 88 -20.79 4.29 -4.45
N ARG A 89 -20.87 5.57 -4.07
CA ARG A 89 -19.73 6.49 -4.09
C ARG A 89 -18.54 5.92 -3.31
N GLN A 90 -18.76 5.49 -2.07
CA GLN A 90 -17.70 4.94 -1.23
C GLN A 90 -17.08 3.68 -1.82
N LYS A 91 -17.90 2.79 -2.42
CA LYS A 91 -17.41 1.59 -3.11
C LYS A 91 -16.53 1.95 -4.31
N VAL A 92 -16.93 2.92 -5.13
CA VAL A 92 -16.13 3.38 -6.27
C VAL A 92 -14.81 3.99 -5.81
N GLU A 93 -14.82 4.85 -4.78
CA GLU A 93 -13.60 5.43 -4.20
C GLU A 93 -12.65 4.33 -3.68
N THR A 94 -13.19 3.32 -2.99
CA THR A 94 -12.41 2.19 -2.46
C THR A 94 -11.80 1.35 -3.58
N LEU A 95 -12.58 1.00 -4.61
CA LEU A 95 -12.10 0.24 -5.75
C LEU A 95 -11.04 1.02 -6.54
N PHE A 96 -11.24 2.32 -6.73
CA PHE A 96 -10.27 3.17 -7.39
C PHE A 96 -8.95 3.23 -6.63
N GLN A 97 -9.01 3.41 -5.31
CA GLN A 97 -7.82 3.42 -4.46
C GLN A 97 -7.09 2.07 -4.54
N TRP A 98 -7.83 0.96 -4.44
CA TRP A 98 -7.27 -0.38 -4.58
C TRP A 98 -6.59 -0.61 -5.94
N LEU A 99 -7.20 -0.14 -7.04
CA LEU A 99 -6.60 -0.22 -8.38
C LEU A 99 -5.31 0.62 -8.46
N CYS A 100 -5.30 1.81 -7.88
CA CYS A 100 -4.11 2.67 -7.87
C CYS A 100 -2.97 2.06 -7.07
N GLU A 101 -3.26 1.40 -5.94
CA GLU A 101 -2.29 0.69 -5.13
C GLU A 101 -1.79 -0.59 -5.82
N THR A 102 -2.69 -1.35 -6.44
CA THR A 102 -2.35 -2.62 -7.12
C THR A 102 -1.43 -2.41 -8.33
N HIS A 103 -1.59 -1.29 -9.02
CA HIS A 103 -0.80 -0.94 -10.20
C HIS A 103 0.28 0.12 -9.95
N ASP A 104 0.57 0.43 -8.68
CA ASP A 104 1.56 1.44 -8.29
C ASP A 104 1.45 2.76 -9.08
N VAL A 105 0.23 3.19 -9.38
CA VAL A 105 -0.03 4.29 -10.34
C VAL A 105 0.62 5.60 -9.90
N ASP A 106 0.71 5.85 -8.59
CA ASP A 106 1.38 7.04 -8.07
C ASP A 106 2.89 7.01 -8.35
N ALA A 107 3.53 5.84 -8.32
CA ALA A 107 4.95 5.70 -8.64
C ALA A 107 5.22 5.96 -10.12
N GLU A 108 4.40 5.40 -11.01
CA GLU A 108 4.49 5.64 -12.46
C GLU A 108 4.25 7.12 -12.82
N LEU A 109 3.29 7.76 -12.15
CA LEU A 109 3.03 9.19 -12.35
C LEU A 109 4.15 10.07 -11.80
N LEU A 110 4.81 9.68 -10.70
CA LEU A 110 6.02 10.37 -10.20
C LEU A 110 7.17 10.27 -11.20
N GLU A 111 7.43 9.08 -11.74
CA GLU A 111 8.48 8.88 -12.75
C GLU A 111 8.21 9.75 -13.99
N LEU A 112 6.96 9.78 -14.45
CA LEU A 112 6.57 10.63 -15.57
C LEU A 112 6.76 12.14 -15.29
N GLU A 113 6.45 12.59 -14.07
CA GLU A 113 6.73 13.98 -13.65
C GLU A 113 8.22 14.30 -13.65
N ASP A 114 9.06 13.36 -13.22
CA ASP A 114 10.51 13.53 -13.24
C ASP A 114 11.07 13.54 -14.66
N VAL A 115 10.60 12.66 -15.55
CA VAL A 115 10.99 12.64 -16.98
C VAL A 115 10.64 13.97 -17.66
N ILE A 116 9.45 14.51 -17.40
CA ILE A 116 9.03 15.80 -17.95
C ILE A 116 9.90 16.93 -17.42
N ARG A 117 10.16 16.97 -16.12
CA ARG A 117 11.03 17.99 -15.51
C ARG A 117 12.42 17.99 -16.12
N GLN A 118 13.01 16.80 -16.30
CA GLN A 118 14.31 16.66 -16.96
C GLN A 118 14.27 17.12 -18.43
N ALA A 119 13.19 16.80 -19.16
CA ALA A 119 13.04 17.25 -20.54
C ALA A 119 12.90 18.78 -20.65
N GLU A 120 12.15 19.40 -19.75
CA GLU A 120 12.01 20.86 -19.65
C GLU A 120 13.35 21.52 -19.32
N GLU A 121 14.13 20.95 -18.39
CA GLU A 121 15.46 21.45 -18.05
C GLU A 121 16.44 21.34 -19.22
N ARG A 122 16.47 20.20 -19.93
CA ARG A 122 17.28 20.05 -21.15
C ARG A 122 16.90 21.10 -22.20
N ARG A 123 15.61 21.38 -22.37
CA ARG A 123 15.12 22.41 -23.30
C ARG A 123 15.59 23.80 -22.88
N LEU A 124 15.52 24.14 -21.60
CA LEU A 124 16.00 25.42 -21.07
C LEU A 124 17.50 25.59 -21.31
N ARG A 125 18.31 24.58 -20.97
CA ARG A 125 19.77 24.61 -21.22
C ARG A 125 20.11 24.77 -22.71
N GLN A 126 19.34 24.17 -23.62
CA GLN A 126 19.54 24.35 -25.06
C GLN A 126 19.21 25.78 -25.52
N VAL A 127 18.16 26.39 -24.97
CA VAL A 127 17.79 27.79 -25.27
C VAL A 127 18.87 28.74 -24.75
N GLU A 128 19.34 28.53 -23.52
CA GLU A 128 20.43 29.31 -22.94
C GLU A 128 21.72 29.17 -23.76
N LYS A 129 22.08 27.94 -24.15
CA LYS A 129 23.25 27.70 -25.00
C LYS A 129 23.16 28.42 -26.34
N LYS A 130 21.99 28.37 -27.01
CA LYS A 130 21.77 29.09 -28.26
C LYS A 130 21.86 30.61 -28.08
N GLN A 131 21.31 31.16 -27.01
CA GLN A 131 21.43 32.59 -26.71
C GLN A 131 22.88 33.00 -26.47
N ILE A 132 23.66 32.17 -25.77
CA ILE A 132 25.10 32.42 -25.55
C ILE A 132 25.85 32.36 -26.88
N GLU A 133 25.62 31.32 -27.70
CA GLU A 133 26.24 31.18 -29.03
C GLU A 133 25.88 32.37 -29.95
N GLU A 134 24.63 32.84 -29.92
CA GLU A 134 24.17 33.98 -30.73
C GLU A 134 24.79 35.30 -30.26
N VAL A 135 24.91 35.52 -28.95
CA VAL A 135 25.63 36.68 -28.38
C VAL A 135 27.12 36.62 -28.69
N GLU A 136 27.76 35.45 -28.58
CA GLU A 136 29.16 35.25 -28.95
C GLU A 136 29.41 35.48 -30.44
N THR A 137 28.49 35.04 -31.31
CA THR A 137 28.59 35.25 -32.76
C THR A 137 28.49 36.74 -33.10
N ILE A 138 27.52 37.45 -32.51
CA ILE A 138 27.37 38.92 -32.68
C ILE A 138 28.60 39.67 -32.13
N GLU A 139 29.16 39.23 -31.00
CA GLU A 139 30.40 39.81 -30.48
C GLU A 139 31.61 39.52 -31.37
N MET A 140 31.70 38.33 -31.97
CA MET A 140 32.78 37.96 -32.88
C MET A 140 32.70 38.72 -34.20
N GLU A 141 31.51 38.91 -34.77
CA GLU A 141 31.32 39.75 -35.96
C GLU A 141 31.70 41.22 -35.69
N LYS A 142 31.30 41.76 -34.53
CA LYS A 142 31.72 43.11 -34.08
C LYS A 142 33.22 43.21 -33.80
N LYS A 143 33.87 42.12 -33.36
CA LYS A 143 35.34 42.07 -33.17
C LYS A 143 36.07 41.96 -34.51
N GLN A 144 35.55 41.19 -35.48
CA GLN A 144 36.12 41.08 -36.82
C GLN A 144 36.00 42.39 -37.63
N GLU A 145 34.89 43.12 -37.52
CA GLU A 145 34.78 44.48 -38.10
C GLU A 145 35.78 45.48 -37.47
N LYS A 146 36.10 45.31 -36.19
CA LYS A 146 37.10 46.14 -35.49
C LYS A 146 38.54 45.71 -35.79
N GLU A 147 38.80 44.42 -35.99
CA GLU A 147 40.14 43.88 -36.27
C GLU A 147 40.58 44.11 -37.74
N GLN A 148 39.67 44.18 -38.71
CA GLN A 148 40.03 44.54 -40.09
C GLN A 148 40.55 45.98 -40.23
N LYS A 149 40.29 46.87 -39.27
CA LYS A 149 40.82 48.25 -39.28
C LYS A 149 42.13 48.44 -38.52
N GLN A 150 42.69 47.42 -37.87
CA GLN A 150 43.82 47.63 -36.95
C GLN A 150 44.89 46.56 -37.07
N ASN A 151 45.52 46.50 -38.25
CA ASN A 151 46.84 45.90 -38.36
C ASN A 151 47.92 46.85 -37.81
N LYS A 152 48.80 46.29 -36.98
CA LYS A 152 49.99 46.86 -36.33
C LYS A 152 49.73 47.79 -35.15
N ILE A 153 49.61 47.19 -33.97
CA ILE A 153 50.29 47.52 -32.69
C ILE A 153 49.72 46.51 -31.68
N THR A 154 50.57 45.71 -31.01
CA THR A 154 50.15 44.94 -29.82
C THR A 154 49.70 45.92 -28.75
N THR A 155 48.43 46.28 -28.81
CA THR A 155 47.81 47.25 -27.91
C THR A 155 47.63 46.56 -26.54
N PRO A 156 47.87 47.24 -25.42
CA PRO A 156 47.70 46.65 -24.09
C PRO A 156 46.32 45.99 -23.87
N GLU A 157 45.29 46.51 -24.52
CA GLU A 157 43.93 45.95 -24.48
C GLU A 157 43.78 44.60 -25.21
N ALA A 158 44.63 44.30 -26.18
CA ALA A 158 44.67 42.97 -26.81
C ALA A 158 45.28 41.94 -25.86
N LEU A 159 46.33 42.32 -25.12
CA LEU A 159 46.97 41.47 -24.10
C LEU A 159 46.02 41.21 -22.92
N ILE A 160 45.32 42.24 -22.44
CA ILE A 160 44.32 42.09 -21.36
C ILE A 160 43.18 41.16 -21.79
N ARG A 161 42.73 41.24 -23.05
CA ARG A 161 41.69 40.34 -23.57
C ARG A 161 42.17 38.90 -23.67
N ALA A 162 43.39 38.68 -24.14
CA ALA A 162 44.00 37.35 -24.20
C ALA A 162 44.15 36.73 -22.81
N GLU A 163 44.57 37.51 -21.82
CA GLU A 163 44.71 37.03 -20.44
C GLU A 163 43.36 36.70 -19.79
N ARG A 164 42.32 37.53 -20.04
CA ARG A 164 40.95 37.24 -19.59
C ARG A 164 40.38 35.96 -20.19
N LEU A 165 40.66 35.71 -21.47
CA LEU A 165 40.24 34.46 -22.12
C LEU A 165 40.96 33.26 -21.52
N ARG A 166 42.26 33.37 -21.21
CA ARG A 166 43.01 32.32 -20.52
C ARG A 166 42.42 32.02 -19.14
N ALA A 167 42.18 33.05 -18.33
CA ALA A 167 41.59 32.90 -17.00
C ALA A 167 40.19 32.24 -17.06
N LYS A 168 39.34 32.65 -18.00
CA LYS A 168 38.03 32.01 -18.22
C LYS A 168 38.16 30.55 -18.64
N GLN A 169 39.14 30.22 -19.46
CA GLN A 169 39.36 28.84 -19.89
C GLN A 169 39.85 27.96 -18.73
N GLU A 170 40.71 28.50 -17.86
CA GLU A 170 41.16 27.81 -16.65
C GLU A 170 40.01 27.57 -15.67
N GLU A 171 39.15 28.58 -15.46
CA GLU A 171 37.94 28.46 -14.63
C GLU A 171 36.98 27.41 -15.21
N LYS A 172 36.76 27.42 -16.53
CA LYS A 172 35.95 26.41 -17.21
C LYS A 172 36.50 25.00 -17.00
N ASN A 173 37.81 24.81 -17.17
CA ASN A 173 38.44 23.50 -16.99
C ASN A 173 38.32 23.01 -15.54
N GLU A 174 38.42 23.91 -14.56
CA GLU A 174 38.26 23.55 -13.14
C GLU A 174 36.79 23.19 -12.81
N LEU A 175 35.83 23.94 -13.36
CA LEU A 175 34.41 23.61 -13.22
C LEU A 175 34.08 22.26 -13.85
N GLU A 176 34.63 21.95 -15.03
CA GLU A 176 34.46 20.65 -15.68
C GLU A 176 35.00 19.50 -14.80
N ARG A 177 36.18 19.66 -14.18
CA ARG A 177 36.70 18.67 -13.22
C ARG A 177 35.82 18.50 -11.99
N LEU A 178 35.29 19.59 -11.45
CA LEU A 178 34.40 19.54 -10.29
C LEU A 178 33.10 18.80 -10.62
N VAL A 179 32.54 19.05 -11.81
CA VAL A 179 31.36 18.33 -12.31
C VAL A 179 31.66 16.84 -12.45
N GLU A 180 32.76 16.45 -13.08
CA GLU A 180 33.16 15.05 -13.22
C GLU A 180 33.36 14.36 -11.85
N THR A 181 33.97 15.07 -10.89
CA THR A 181 34.15 14.58 -9.52
C THR A 181 32.81 14.40 -8.80
N LEU A 182 31.85 15.29 -9.03
CA LEU A 182 30.52 15.17 -8.44
C LEU A 182 29.72 14.04 -9.09
N GLU A 183 29.81 13.87 -10.41
CA GLU A 183 29.14 12.79 -11.13
C GLU A 183 29.65 11.41 -10.70
N THR A 184 30.97 11.26 -10.54
CA THR A 184 31.58 10.02 -10.04
C THR A 184 31.11 9.72 -8.61
N LYS A 185 31.16 10.69 -7.70
CA LYS A 185 30.62 10.54 -6.33
C LYS A 185 29.14 10.20 -6.32
N ASN A 186 28.34 10.78 -7.20
CA ASN A 186 26.91 10.51 -7.26
C ASN A 186 26.65 9.08 -7.73
N LYS A 187 27.40 8.59 -8.73
CA LYS A 187 27.35 7.17 -9.16
C LYS A 187 27.74 6.21 -8.03
N GLU A 188 28.79 6.53 -7.27
CA GLU A 188 29.20 5.73 -6.10
C GLU A 188 28.10 5.69 -5.03
N LEU A 189 27.53 6.85 -4.67
CA LEU A 189 26.45 6.94 -3.69
C LEU A 189 25.20 6.19 -4.15
N GLN A 190 24.86 6.28 -5.43
CA GLN A 190 23.75 5.52 -6.01
C GLN A 190 23.99 4.01 -5.87
N GLY A 191 25.21 3.53 -6.15
CA GLY A 191 25.56 2.13 -5.94
C GLY A 191 25.40 1.68 -4.48
N VAL A 192 25.81 2.51 -3.52
CA VAL A 192 25.62 2.23 -2.09
C VAL A 192 24.14 2.18 -1.71
N VAL A 193 23.31 3.08 -2.25
CA VAL A 193 21.87 3.11 -2.01
C VAL A 193 21.20 1.84 -2.55
N GLU A 194 21.54 1.44 -3.78
CA GLU A 194 21.02 0.21 -4.39
C GLU A 194 21.41 -1.03 -3.58
N GLU A 195 22.66 -1.09 -3.10
CA GLU A 195 23.11 -2.19 -2.26
C GLU A 195 22.35 -2.24 -0.92
N LYS A 196 22.14 -1.09 -0.28
CA LYS A 196 21.33 -1.02 0.94
C LYS A 196 19.87 -1.40 0.69
N ARG A 197 19.31 -1.05 -0.46
CA ARG A 197 17.95 -1.47 -0.85
C ARG A 197 17.86 -2.98 -1.04
N ARG A 198 18.85 -3.61 -1.67
CA ARG A 198 18.93 -5.07 -1.80
C ARG A 198 19.02 -5.74 -0.43
N GLN A 199 19.88 -5.25 0.45
CA GLN A 199 20.02 -5.77 1.81
C GLN A 199 18.69 -5.66 2.60
N ALA A 200 18.04 -4.49 2.58
CA ALA A 200 16.77 -4.29 3.26
C ALA A 200 15.66 -5.24 2.74
N THR A 201 15.66 -5.52 1.44
CA THR A 201 14.72 -6.47 0.82
C THR A 201 15.00 -7.90 1.29
N ALA A 202 16.27 -8.30 1.37
CA ALA A 202 16.67 -9.60 1.89
C ALA A 202 16.28 -9.77 3.36
N ASP A 203 16.54 -8.75 4.18
CA ASP A 203 16.19 -8.74 5.61
C ASP A 203 14.67 -8.85 5.81
N ALA A 204 13.86 -8.12 5.01
CA ALA A 204 12.41 -8.19 5.06
C ALA A 204 11.88 -9.60 4.72
N GLN A 205 12.45 -10.25 3.69
CA GLN A 205 12.10 -11.63 3.35
C GLN A 205 12.50 -12.61 4.45
N GLN A 206 13.65 -12.41 5.09
CA GLN A 206 14.08 -13.23 6.21
C GLN A 206 13.14 -13.08 7.41
N MET A 207 12.75 -11.85 7.75
CA MET A 207 11.76 -11.58 8.80
C MET A 207 10.41 -12.22 8.49
N GLN A 208 9.92 -12.15 7.25
CA GLN A 208 8.66 -12.76 6.86
C GLN A 208 8.70 -14.28 7.03
N ARG A 209 9.80 -14.94 6.65
CA ARG A 209 9.98 -16.38 6.88
C ARG A 209 9.99 -16.72 8.37
N ALA A 210 10.69 -15.94 9.19
CA ALA A 210 10.72 -16.13 10.64
C ALA A 210 9.33 -15.93 11.27
N ALA A 211 8.55 -14.95 10.80
CA ALA A 211 7.18 -14.71 11.26
C ALA A 211 6.26 -15.91 10.96
N ILE A 212 6.33 -16.47 9.74
CA ILE A 212 5.56 -17.67 9.35
C ILE A 212 5.93 -18.85 10.25
N GLN A 213 7.21 -19.07 10.53
CA GLN A 213 7.65 -20.15 11.42
C GLN A 213 7.15 -19.95 12.85
N LEU A 214 7.19 -18.72 13.38
CA LEU A 214 6.66 -18.40 14.70
C LEU A 214 5.14 -18.61 14.78
N GLU A 215 4.41 -18.26 13.72
CA GLU A 215 2.97 -18.51 13.64
C GLU A 215 2.65 -20.01 13.68
N GLN A 216 3.40 -20.82 12.93
CA GLN A 216 3.26 -22.28 12.95
C GLN A 216 3.52 -22.86 14.35
N VAL A 217 4.60 -22.43 15.01
CA VAL A 217 4.94 -22.87 16.37
C VAL A 217 3.87 -22.42 17.37
N SER A 218 3.38 -21.18 17.25
CA SER A 218 2.28 -20.67 18.07
C SER A 218 1.02 -21.51 17.90
N HIS A 219 0.68 -21.86 16.66
CA HIS A 219 -0.49 -22.68 16.36
C HIS A 219 -0.37 -24.09 16.97
N LEU A 220 0.80 -24.71 16.86
CA LEU A 220 1.09 -25.99 17.53
C LEU A 220 0.96 -25.87 19.05
N ALA A 221 1.56 -24.84 19.66
CA ALA A 221 1.49 -24.60 21.09
C ALA A 221 0.03 -24.40 21.56
N LYS A 222 -0.80 -23.67 20.81
CA LYS A 222 -2.23 -23.53 21.07
C LYS A 222 -2.95 -24.88 21.02
N VAL A 223 -2.68 -25.72 20.02
CA VAL A 223 -3.26 -27.07 19.92
C VAL A 223 -2.89 -27.90 21.14
N TYR A 224 -1.62 -27.90 21.56
CA TYR A 224 -1.17 -28.59 22.77
C TYR A 224 -1.83 -28.07 24.05
N ALA A 225 -2.05 -26.76 24.16
CA ALA A 225 -2.72 -26.16 25.32
C ALA A 225 -4.22 -26.51 25.38
N THR A 226 -4.90 -26.56 24.23
CA THR A 226 -6.34 -26.89 24.14
C THR A 226 -6.63 -28.38 24.27
N ASN A 227 -5.72 -29.25 23.83
CA ASN A 227 -5.83 -30.70 23.92
C ASN A 227 -4.57 -31.27 24.58
N PRO A 228 -4.40 -31.06 25.91
CA PRO A 228 -3.27 -31.62 26.61
C PRO A 228 -3.34 -33.16 26.51
N PRO A 229 -2.21 -33.85 26.23
CA PRO A 229 -2.19 -35.31 26.12
C PRO A 229 -2.70 -36.03 27.38
N GLU A 230 -2.75 -35.34 28.53
CA GLU A 230 -3.39 -35.83 29.74
C GLU A 230 -4.92 -36.02 29.61
N GLN A 231 -5.62 -35.21 28.81
CA GLN A 231 -7.06 -35.41 28.55
C GLN A 231 -7.31 -36.61 27.64
N ALA A 232 -6.42 -36.86 26.67
CA ALA A 232 -6.48 -38.06 25.84
C ALA A 232 -6.21 -39.33 26.67
N LEU A 233 -5.27 -39.27 27.61
CA LEU A 233 -5.03 -40.36 28.58
C LEU A 233 -6.20 -40.53 29.55
N ARG A 234 -6.82 -39.45 30.06
CA ARG A 234 -8.02 -39.57 30.91
C ARG A 234 -9.20 -40.18 30.18
N ASN A 235 -9.44 -39.79 28.92
CA ASN A 235 -10.50 -40.38 28.10
C ASN A 235 -10.20 -41.84 27.76
N SER A 236 -8.95 -42.18 27.46
CA SER A 236 -8.53 -43.57 27.21
C SER A 236 -8.61 -44.43 28.47
N ILE A 237 -8.15 -43.92 29.64
CA ILE A 237 -8.29 -44.59 30.93
C ILE A 237 -9.76 -44.75 31.28
N LEU A 238 -10.62 -43.74 31.07
CA LEU A 238 -12.07 -43.85 31.30
C LEU A 238 -12.73 -44.87 30.37
N VAL A 239 -12.33 -44.95 29.11
CA VAL A 239 -12.82 -45.97 28.16
C VAL A 239 -12.35 -47.37 28.56
N VAL A 240 -11.08 -47.52 28.96
CA VAL A 240 -10.52 -48.77 29.47
C VAL A 240 -11.19 -49.18 30.78
N TRP A 241 -11.46 -48.25 31.69
CA TRP A 241 -12.23 -48.49 32.92
C TRP A 241 -13.66 -48.89 32.60
N ARG A 242 -14.32 -48.23 31.63
CA ARG A 242 -15.67 -48.59 31.19
C ARG A 242 -15.70 -50.00 30.62
N LEU A 243 -14.70 -50.38 29.81
CA LEU A 243 -14.57 -51.72 29.24
C LEU A 243 -14.25 -52.77 30.31
N LEU A 244 -13.37 -52.47 31.27
CA LEU A 244 -13.07 -53.37 32.40
C LEU A 244 -14.29 -53.61 33.29
N VAL A 245 -15.03 -52.55 33.63
CA VAL A 245 -16.29 -52.68 34.39
C VAL A 245 -17.34 -53.47 33.59
N PHE A 246 -17.38 -53.31 32.26
CA PHE A 246 -18.29 -54.07 31.40
C PHE A 246 -17.92 -55.56 31.32
N VAL A 247 -16.63 -55.88 31.23
CA VAL A 247 -16.11 -57.26 31.23
C VAL A 247 -16.30 -57.93 32.59
N ASP A 248 -16.12 -57.20 33.70
CA ASP A 248 -16.42 -57.74 35.03
C ASP A 248 -17.92 -57.93 35.25
N PHE A 249 -18.77 -57.07 34.68
CA PHE A 249 -20.23 -57.25 34.71
C PHE A 249 -20.67 -58.47 33.88
N GLU A 250 -20.06 -58.71 32.71
CA GLU A 250 -20.30 -59.94 31.93
C GLU A 250 -19.79 -61.20 32.65
N LYS A 251 -18.62 -61.15 33.30
CA LYS A 251 -18.13 -62.28 34.10
C LYS A 251 -19.01 -62.57 35.31
N VAL A 252 -19.57 -61.53 35.96
CA VAL A 252 -20.54 -61.67 37.04
C VAL A 252 -21.87 -62.23 36.54
N GLN A 253 -22.35 -61.83 35.36
CA GLN A 253 -23.52 -62.41 34.69
C GLN A 253 -23.30 -63.88 34.27
N LEU A 254 -22.11 -64.23 33.77
CA LEU A 254 -21.76 -65.59 33.38
C LEU A 254 -21.61 -66.52 34.60
N ALA A 255 -20.97 -66.03 35.68
CA ALA A 255 -20.88 -66.76 36.94
C ALA A 255 -22.26 -66.96 37.59
N SER A 256 -23.16 -65.99 37.46
CA SER A 256 -24.55 -66.11 37.91
C SER A 256 -25.40 -67.05 37.05
N ARG A 257 -24.97 -67.38 35.82
CA ARG A 257 -25.64 -68.37 34.96
C ARG A 257 -25.07 -69.79 35.11
N GLN A 258 -23.81 -69.95 35.51
CA GLN A 258 -23.22 -71.27 35.81
C GLN A 258 -23.50 -71.76 37.23
N CYS A 259 -23.70 -70.86 38.21
CA CYS A 259 -24.20 -71.23 39.53
C CYS A 259 -25.73 -71.10 39.62
N GLY A 260 -26.42 -71.88 38.78
CA GLY A 260 -27.79 -72.28 39.05
C GLY A 260 -27.79 -73.25 40.24
N ASN A 261 -28.39 -72.79 41.33
CA ASN A 261 -28.71 -73.49 42.60
C ASN A 261 -27.66 -73.43 43.71
N GLN A 262 -28.05 -72.69 44.77
CA GLN A 262 -27.40 -72.48 46.07
C GLN A 262 -26.28 -71.41 46.08
N PHE A 263 -26.64 -70.13 46.20
CA PHE A 263 -25.97 -69.13 47.09
C PHE A 263 -26.56 -67.71 46.94
N GLY A 264 -27.83 -67.58 46.55
CA GLY A 264 -28.51 -66.28 46.55
C GLY A 264 -29.01 -65.93 47.95
N MET A 265 -28.22 -65.17 48.75
CA MET A 265 -28.73 -64.13 49.67
C MET A 265 -27.68 -63.44 50.56
N LYS A 266 -26.41 -63.88 50.63
CA LYS A 266 -25.44 -63.26 51.55
C LYS A 266 -24.63 -62.07 50.99
N PHE A 267 -24.54 -61.93 49.67
CA PHE A 267 -23.64 -60.93 49.07
C PHE A 267 -24.23 -59.51 49.02
N TRP A 268 -25.55 -59.36 48.99
CA TRP A 268 -26.21 -58.04 48.91
C TRP A 268 -26.24 -57.24 50.22
N LYS A 269 -25.87 -57.84 51.36
CA LYS A 269 -25.78 -57.12 52.64
C LYS A 269 -24.47 -56.39 52.88
N GLN A 270 -23.41 -56.69 52.12
CA GLN A 270 -22.09 -56.09 52.35
C GLN A 270 -21.78 -54.87 51.46
N LEU A 271 -22.50 -54.70 50.33
CA LEU A 271 -22.28 -53.56 49.44
C LEU A 271 -23.01 -52.26 49.86
N CYS A 272 -23.91 -52.31 50.84
CA CYS A 272 -24.57 -51.10 51.37
C CYS A 272 -23.82 -50.45 52.56
N ALA A 273 -22.66 -50.95 52.95
CA ALA A 273 -21.90 -50.46 54.11
C ALA A 273 -20.67 -49.60 53.76
N PHE A 274 -20.48 -49.23 52.49
CA PHE A 274 -19.44 -48.28 52.07
C PHE A 274 -20.08 -47.17 51.22
N ARG A 275 -20.78 -46.27 51.90
CA ARG A 275 -21.09 -44.92 51.44
C ARG A 275 -20.94 -43.96 52.60
#